data_AF-A0A3M2C939-F1
#
_entry.id   AF-A0A3M2C939-F1
#
_cell.length_a   1.000
_cell.length_b   1.000
_cell.length_c   1.000
_cell.angle_alpha   90.00
_cell.angle_beta   90.00
_cell.angle_gamma   90.00
#
_symmetry.space_group_name_H-M   'P 1'
#
loop_
_entity.id
_entity.type
_entity.pdbx_description
1 polymer ?
#
loop_
_entity_poly.entity_id
_entity_poly.type
_entity_poly.pdbx_seq_one_letter_code
_entity_poly.pdbx_strand_id
1 'polypeptide(L)'
;MSLIAEHAADPTASDLKSTLKTWTTALNRWFYPFAGLVMLALTVIGFQLFYFKGQSYPGRPITPPIRMLVIAHGLSMSLWIVLFAVQPMLVALRRRRLHMALGRFGAMLALVIVVLGVVIGIASARVSPPEMVIWGLTPARFMAVPLISVAIFGVCVAVGVWKRRKPDVHRAAMLLGTLATISAAVSRIDAISHLYTGTVWERVFGPFFATLLIGAALVAVRCVLARNIERPLVVGFAALSAASWGILALARTDAWMAFATLVGG
;
A
#
# COMPACT_ATOMS: atom_id res chain seq x y z
N MET A 1 -22.52 -59.55 -8.10
CA MET A 1 -21.93 -58.21 -8.21
C MET A 1 -21.34 -57.83 -6.86
N SER A 2 -20.09 -58.23 -6.60
CA SER A 2 -19.34 -57.85 -5.39
C SER A 2 -18.63 -56.53 -5.66
N LEU A 3 -19.13 -55.45 -5.07
CA LEU A 3 -18.45 -54.16 -5.03
C LEU A 3 -17.34 -54.27 -3.99
N ILE A 4 -16.10 -54.45 -4.45
CA ILE A 4 -14.90 -54.31 -3.62
C ILE A 4 -14.86 -52.84 -3.18
N ALA A 5 -15.21 -52.60 -1.92
CA ALA A 5 -14.89 -51.36 -1.25
C ALA A 5 -13.36 -51.30 -1.10
N GLU A 6 -12.72 -50.54 -1.99
CA GLU A 6 -11.30 -50.23 -1.91
C GLU A 6 -11.07 -49.46 -0.60
N HIS A 7 -10.59 -50.17 0.43
CA HIS A 7 -10.20 -49.60 1.71
C HIS A 7 -8.95 -48.74 1.47
N ALA A 8 -9.14 -47.45 1.20
CA ALA A 8 -8.04 -46.51 1.05
C ALA A 8 -7.20 -46.55 2.33
N ALA A 9 -5.97 -47.06 2.23
CA ALA A 9 -5.06 -47.17 3.34
C ALA A 9 -4.79 -45.78 3.96
N ASP A 10 -4.72 -45.72 5.28
CA ASP A 10 -4.42 -44.47 5.99
C ASP A 10 -3.08 -43.88 5.51
N PRO A 11 -3.02 -42.56 5.26
CA PRO A 11 -1.82 -41.93 4.72
C PRO A 11 -0.65 -42.06 5.70
N THR A 12 0.52 -42.44 5.17
CA THR A 12 1.72 -42.61 5.98
C THR A 12 2.26 -41.27 6.49
N ALA A 13 3.09 -41.28 7.54
CA ALA A 13 3.76 -40.08 8.02
C ALA A 13 4.61 -39.38 6.95
N SER A 14 5.15 -40.11 5.98
CA SER A 14 5.84 -39.56 4.80
C SER A 14 4.89 -38.86 3.84
N ASP A 15 3.70 -39.42 3.61
CA ASP A 15 2.67 -38.83 2.74
C ASP A 15 2.13 -37.54 3.34
N LEU A 16 1.95 -37.51 4.66
CA LEU A 16 1.58 -36.28 5.36
C LEU A 16 2.67 -35.21 5.23
N LYS A 17 3.95 -35.56 5.42
CA LYS A 17 5.08 -34.62 5.28
C LYS A 17 5.21 -34.09 3.84
N SER A 18 5.05 -34.93 2.83
CA SER A 18 5.14 -34.54 1.42
C SER A 18 3.99 -33.59 1.06
N THR A 19 2.78 -33.90 1.50
CA THR A 19 1.57 -33.08 1.33
C THR A 19 1.72 -31.73 2.01
N LEU A 20 2.18 -31.69 3.27
CA LEU A 20 2.45 -30.43 3.97
C LEU A 20 3.50 -29.57 3.25
N LYS A 21 4.52 -30.18 2.65
CA LYS A 21 5.56 -29.50 1.87
C LYS A 21 5.01 -28.89 0.57
N THR A 22 4.12 -29.59 -0.15
CA THR A 22 3.47 -29.05 -1.34
C THR A 22 2.52 -27.90 -1.01
N TRP A 23 1.70 -28.02 0.04
CA TRP A 23 0.84 -26.93 0.51
C TRP A 23 1.62 -25.69 0.93
N THR A 24 2.66 -25.85 1.74
CA THR A 24 3.51 -24.70 2.16
C THR A 24 4.19 -24.04 0.96
N THR A 25 4.65 -24.81 -0.03
CA THR A 25 5.23 -24.25 -1.26
C THR A 25 4.20 -23.49 -2.09
N ALA A 26 2.97 -24.01 -2.20
CA ALA A 26 1.87 -23.35 -2.89
C ALA A 26 1.47 -22.04 -2.19
N LEU A 27 1.27 -22.06 -0.87
CA LEU A 27 0.93 -20.87 -0.09
C LEU A 27 2.02 -19.79 -0.19
N ASN A 28 3.30 -20.17 -0.11
CA ASN A 28 4.41 -19.26 -0.31
C ASN A 28 4.41 -18.61 -1.71
N ARG A 29 4.03 -19.36 -2.74
CA ARG A 29 3.91 -18.85 -4.12
C ARG A 29 2.77 -17.83 -4.26
N TRP A 30 1.68 -18.03 -3.53
CA TRP A 30 0.45 -17.22 -3.66
C TRP A 30 0.31 -16.08 -2.65
N PHE A 31 1.25 -15.92 -1.70
CA PHE A 31 1.24 -14.82 -0.74
C PHE A 31 1.22 -13.43 -1.40
N TYR A 32 2.17 -13.12 -2.31
CA TYR A 32 2.23 -11.79 -2.94
C TYR A 32 1.04 -11.50 -3.87
N PRO A 33 0.53 -12.48 -4.66
CA PRO A 33 -0.75 -12.32 -5.33
C PRO A 33 -1.92 -12.00 -4.39
N PHE A 34 -2.02 -12.71 -3.26
CA PHE A 34 -3.05 -12.45 -2.24
C PHE A 34 -2.91 -11.04 -1.66
N ALA A 35 -1.70 -10.64 -1.25
CA ALA A 35 -1.45 -9.30 -0.75
C ALA A 35 -1.83 -8.22 -1.78
N GLY A 36 -1.49 -8.42 -3.06
CA GLY A 36 -1.89 -7.54 -4.15
C GLY A 36 -3.40 -7.41 -4.31
N LEU A 37 -4.14 -8.52 -4.21
CA LEU A 37 -5.62 -8.51 -4.26
C LEU A 37 -6.23 -7.80 -3.05
N VAL A 38 -5.69 -7.97 -1.85
CA VAL A 38 -6.14 -7.22 -0.66
C VAL A 38 -5.93 -5.71 -0.87
N MET A 39 -4.75 -5.30 -1.36
CA MET A 39 -4.47 -3.89 -1.65
C MET A 39 -5.41 -3.32 -2.73
N LEU A 40 -5.71 -4.11 -3.76
CA LEU A 40 -6.65 -3.74 -4.82
C LEU A 40 -8.07 -3.57 -4.28
N ALA A 41 -8.57 -4.52 -3.49
CA ALA A 41 -9.89 -4.46 -2.89
C ALA A 41 -10.05 -3.22 -1.99
N LEU A 42 -9.08 -2.97 -1.10
CA LEU A 42 -9.08 -1.78 -0.24
C LEU A 42 -9.07 -0.48 -1.04
N THR A 43 -8.31 -0.45 -2.14
CA THR A 43 -8.27 0.72 -3.04
C THR A 43 -9.60 0.97 -3.73
N VAL A 44 -10.25 -0.08 -4.24
CA VAL A 44 -11.58 0.03 -4.88
C VAL A 44 -12.63 0.50 -3.88
N ILE A 45 -12.65 -0.07 -2.68
CA ILE A 45 -13.60 0.30 -1.63
C ILE A 45 -13.38 1.74 -1.15
N GLY A 46 -12.14 2.11 -0.85
CA GLY A 46 -11.80 3.45 -0.35
C GLY A 46 -11.99 4.57 -1.38
N PHE A 47 -11.86 4.28 -2.67
CA PHE A 47 -12.02 5.24 -3.76
C PHE A 47 -13.30 5.02 -4.58
N GLN A 48 -14.29 4.27 -4.08
CA GLN A 48 -15.55 4.00 -4.78
C GLN A 48 -16.27 5.27 -5.26
N LEU A 49 -16.23 6.36 -4.47
CA LEU A 49 -16.84 7.65 -4.85
C LEU A 49 -16.12 8.28 -6.04
N PHE A 50 -14.80 8.14 -6.12
CA PHE A 50 -14.01 8.63 -7.23
C PHE A 50 -14.31 7.83 -8.50
N TYR A 51 -14.32 6.49 -8.41
CA TYR A 51 -14.52 5.62 -9.56
C TYR A 51 -15.95 5.63 -10.11
N PHE A 52 -16.94 5.59 -9.23
CA PHE A 52 -18.33 5.36 -9.64
C PHE A 52 -19.20 6.61 -9.63
N LYS A 53 -18.77 7.68 -8.95
CA LYS A 53 -19.53 8.93 -8.85
C LYS A 53 -18.77 10.18 -9.32
N GLY A 54 -17.48 10.05 -9.66
CA GLY A 54 -16.65 11.21 -10.02
C GLY A 54 -16.52 12.23 -8.89
N GLN A 55 -16.61 11.78 -7.64
CA GLN A 55 -16.62 12.63 -6.44
C GLN A 55 -15.37 12.39 -5.60
N SER A 56 -14.93 13.43 -4.88
CA SER A 56 -13.96 13.29 -3.80
C SER A 56 -14.67 12.88 -2.52
N TYR A 57 -14.00 12.08 -1.69
CA TYR A 57 -14.48 11.80 -0.33
C TYR A 57 -14.64 13.12 0.47
N PRO A 58 -15.71 13.29 1.27
CA PRO A 58 -16.77 12.33 1.62
C PRO A 58 -18.05 12.42 0.76
N GLY A 59 -17.94 12.63 -0.55
CA GLY A 59 -19.09 12.78 -1.47
C GLY A 59 -19.22 14.19 -2.06
N ARG A 60 -18.14 14.96 -2.06
CA ARG A 60 -18.07 16.31 -2.60
C ARG A 60 -17.59 16.31 -4.07
N PRO A 61 -17.95 17.32 -4.88
CA PRO A 61 -17.37 17.50 -6.20
C PRO A 61 -15.84 17.57 -6.14
N ILE A 62 -15.15 17.07 -7.16
CA ILE A 62 -13.71 17.27 -7.29
C ILE A 62 -13.45 18.77 -7.52
N THR A 63 -12.64 19.35 -6.64
CA THR A 63 -12.27 20.77 -6.61
C THR A 63 -11.82 21.26 -7.99
N PRO A 64 -12.55 22.19 -8.65
CA PRO A 64 -12.33 22.52 -10.06
C PRO A 64 -10.89 22.95 -10.39
N PRO A 65 -10.21 23.82 -9.61
CA PRO A 65 -8.85 24.25 -9.90
C PRO A 65 -7.81 23.12 -10.05
N ILE A 66 -8.01 22.00 -9.36
CA ILE A 66 -7.07 20.87 -9.34
C ILE A 66 -7.67 19.59 -9.94
N ARG A 67 -8.83 19.67 -10.60
CA ARG A 67 -9.60 18.50 -11.04
C ARG A 67 -8.81 17.55 -11.91
N MET A 68 -8.14 18.06 -12.94
CA MET A 68 -7.37 17.23 -13.86
C MET A 68 -6.17 16.59 -13.19
N LEU A 69 -5.53 17.30 -12.26
CA LEU A 69 -4.43 16.76 -11.47
C LEU A 69 -4.89 15.64 -10.53
N VAL A 70 -6.05 15.79 -9.89
CA VAL A 70 -6.67 14.73 -9.06
C VAL A 70 -6.98 13.50 -9.92
N ILE A 71 -7.56 13.69 -11.11
CA ILE A 71 -7.88 12.58 -12.02
C ILE A 71 -6.60 11.88 -12.49
N ALA A 72 -5.61 12.63 -12.96
CA ALA A 72 -4.34 12.07 -13.44
C ALA A 72 -3.61 11.29 -12.33
N HIS A 73 -3.50 11.87 -11.13
CA HIS A 73 -2.91 11.20 -9.98
C HIS A 73 -3.70 9.95 -9.60
N GLY A 74 -5.03 10.07 -9.48
CA GLY A 74 -5.92 8.96 -9.13
C GLY A 74 -5.82 7.79 -10.11
N LEU A 75 -5.83 8.06 -11.42
CA LEU A 75 -5.66 7.04 -12.46
C LEU A 75 -4.27 6.40 -12.42
N SER A 76 -3.21 7.21 -12.23
CA SER A 76 -1.84 6.70 -12.14
C SER A 76 -1.65 5.75 -10.94
N MET A 77 -2.19 6.11 -9.77
CA MET A 77 -2.19 5.28 -8.57
C MET A 77 -3.06 4.03 -8.74
N SER A 78 -4.21 4.15 -9.39
CA SER A 78 -5.08 3.00 -9.72
C SER A 78 -4.33 1.99 -10.57
N LEU A 79 -3.63 2.48 -11.60
CA LEU A 79 -2.82 1.64 -12.47
C LEU A 79 -1.65 0.99 -11.73
N TRP A 80 -1.01 1.71 -10.80
CA TRP A 80 0.02 1.13 -9.93
C TRP A 80 -0.53 -0.03 -9.09
N ILE A 81 -1.68 0.13 -8.46
CA ILE A 81 -2.30 -0.91 -7.64
C ILE A 81 -2.68 -2.13 -8.49
N VAL A 82 -3.22 -1.92 -9.69
CA VAL A 82 -3.48 -3.01 -10.65
C VAL A 82 -2.18 -3.73 -11.03
N LEU A 83 -1.11 -2.99 -11.35
CA LEU A 83 0.19 -3.60 -11.63
C LEU A 83 0.71 -4.37 -10.41
N PHE A 84 0.63 -3.82 -9.21
CA PHE A 84 1.06 -4.47 -7.99
C PHE A 84 0.33 -5.80 -7.74
N ALA A 85 -0.96 -5.90 -8.10
CA ALA A 85 -1.72 -7.15 -8.06
C ALA A 85 -1.31 -8.13 -9.17
N VAL A 86 -1.15 -7.65 -10.41
CA VAL A 86 -0.87 -8.49 -11.59
C VAL A 86 0.57 -9.03 -11.59
N GLN A 87 1.55 -8.23 -11.20
CA GLN A 87 2.98 -8.57 -11.26
C GLN A 87 3.32 -9.90 -10.56
N PRO A 88 2.93 -10.13 -9.29
CA PRO A 88 3.20 -11.40 -8.63
C PRO A 88 2.37 -12.57 -9.20
N MET A 89 1.18 -12.32 -9.76
CA MET A 89 0.40 -13.36 -10.47
C MET A 89 1.15 -13.85 -11.71
N LEU A 90 1.75 -12.95 -12.49
CA LEU A 90 2.57 -13.33 -13.64
C LEU A 90 3.75 -14.22 -13.23
N VAL A 91 4.37 -13.96 -12.09
CA VAL A 91 5.44 -14.82 -11.56
C VAL A 91 4.90 -16.18 -11.13
N ALA A 92 3.77 -16.22 -10.41
CA ALA A 92 3.13 -17.46 -9.99
C ALA A 92 2.69 -18.34 -11.18
N LEU A 93 2.23 -17.70 -12.25
CA LEU A 93 1.84 -18.32 -13.53
C LEU A 93 3.03 -18.55 -14.48
N ARG A 94 4.27 -18.32 -14.03
CA ARG A 94 5.53 -18.51 -14.80
C ARG A 94 5.65 -17.64 -16.05
N ARG A 95 4.88 -16.56 -16.19
CA ARG A 95 4.90 -15.58 -17.29
C ARG A 95 5.95 -14.48 -17.06
N ARG A 96 7.21 -14.88 -16.87
CA ARG A 96 8.31 -13.96 -16.50
C ARG A 96 8.62 -12.88 -17.54
N ARG A 97 8.47 -13.16 -18.84
CA ARG A 97 8.70 -12.17 -19.92
C ARG A 97 7.75 -10.97 -19.78
N LEU A 98 6.47 -11.23 -19.49
CA LEU A 98 5.47 -10.17 -19.26
C LEU A 98 5.74 -9.40 -17.96
N HIS A 99 6.13 -10.09 -16.89
CA HIS A 99 6.56 -9.44 -15.64
C HIS A 99 7.68 -8.42 -15.90
N MET A 100 8.71 -8.80 -16.66
CA MET A 100 9.83 -7.90 -16.99
C MET A 100 9.41 -6.72 -17.88
N ALA A 101 8.54 -6.96 -18.88
CA ALA A 101 8.05 -5.92 -19.76
C ALA A 101 7.20 -4.89 -19.01
N LEU A 102 6.20 -5.34 -18.26
CA LEU A 102 5.35 -4.49 -17.43
C LEU A 102 6.12 -3.86 -16.27
N GLY A 103 7.20 -4.49 -15.79
CA GLY A 103 8.05 -3.92 -14.74
C GLY A 103 8.79 -2.65 -15.17
N ARG A 104 9.22 -2.56 -16.44
CA ARG A 104 9.80 -1.32 -17.00
C ARG A 104 8.76 -0.21 -17.07
N PHE A 105 7.56 -0.55 -17.52
CA PHE A 105 6.43 0.37 -17.50
C PHE A 105 6.11 0.84 -16.07
N GLY A 106 6.07 -0.07 -15.11
CA GLY A 106 5.87 0.24 -13.70
C GLY A 106 6.92 1.19 -13.14
N ALA A 107 8.19 1.04 -13.51
CA ALA A 107 9.26 1.95 -13.08
C ALA A 107 9.04 3.39 -13.61
N MET A 108 8.63 3.55 -14.86
CA MET A 108 8.29 4.87 -15.43
C MET A 108 7.03 5.45 -14.78
N LEU A 109 6.01 4.61 -14.56
CA LEU A 109 4.78 5.01 -13.86
C LEU A 109 5.06 5.52 -12.44
N ALA A 110 5.99 4.87 -11.71
CA ALA A 110 6.37 5.32 -10.38
C ALA A 110 6.99 6.73 -10.39
N LEU A 111 7.80 7.07 -11.40
CA LEU A 111 8.34 8.42 -11.55
C LEU A 111 7.20 9.44 -11.76
N VAL A 112 6.24 9.12 -12.62
CA VAL A 112 5.05 9.95 -12.85
C VAL A 112 4.25 10.12 -11.55
N ILE A 113 4.02 9.04 -10.80
CA ILE A 113 3.32 9.08 -9.51
C ILE A 113 4.05 9.97 -8.51
N VAL A 114 5.39 9.92 -8.46
CA VAL A 114 6.16 10.78 -7.54
C VAL A 114 5.94 12.25 -7.89
N VAL A 115 6.06 12.62 -9.15
CA VAL A 115 5.82 14.00 -9.61
C VAL A 115 4.38 14.43 -9.33
N LEU A 116 3.40 13.65 -9.79
CA LEU A 116 1.99 13.97 -9.59
C LEU A 116 1.63 14.03 -8.10
N GLY A 117 2.17 13.15 -7.28
CA GLY A 117 1.96 13.07 -5.84
C GLY A 117 2.48 14.31 -5.09
N VAL A 118 3.65 14.81 -5.47
CA VAL A 118 4.20 16.07 -4.93
C VAL A 118 3.33 17.25 -5.33
N VAL A 119 3.03 17.38 -6.63
CA VAL A 119 2.25 18.51 -7.15
C VAL A 119 0.83 18.51 -6.56
N ILE A 120 0.16 17.35 -6.48
CA ILE A 120 -1.20 17.28 -5.90
C ILE A 120 -1.20 17.54 -4.39
N GLY A 121 -0.16 17.13 -3.66
CA GLY A 121 -0.03 17.40 -2.23
C GLY A 121 0.01 18.91 -1.95
N ILE A 122 0.86 19.64 -2.68
CA ILE A 122 1.00 21.09 -2.56
C ILE A 122 -0.26 21.80 -3.05
N ALA A 123 -0.75 21.45 -4.24
CA ALA A 123 -1.94 22.07 -4.82
C ALA A 123 -3.19 21.86 -3.95
N SER A 124 -3.33 20.69 -3.33
CA SER A 124 -4.45 20.42 -2.40
C SER A 124 -4.37 21.28 -1.15
N ALA A 125 -3.18 21.50 -0.59
CA ALA A 125 -3.00 22.38 0.57
C ALA A 125 -3.38 23.83 0.25
N ARG A 126 -3.04 24.30 -0.97
CA ARG A 126 -3.35 25.65 -1.48
C ARG A 126 -4.84 25.94 -1.64
N VAL A 127 -5.57 24.99 -2.22
CA VAL A 127 -6.99 25.20 -2.56
C VAL A 127 -7.94 24.75 -1.46
N SER A 128 -7.45 24.10 -0.41
CA SER A 128 -8.28 23.68 0.72
C SER A 128 -8.58 24.88 1.61
N PRO A 129 -9.83 25.00 2.10
CA PRO A 129 -10.18 26.06 3.04
C PRO A 129 -9.32 25.98 4.33
N PRO A 130 -8.86 27.11 4.90
CA PRO A 130 -8.02 27.12 6.10
C PRO A 130 -8.64 26.40 7.31
N GLU A 131 -9.96 26.43 7.43
CA GLU A 131 -10.75 25.79 8.48
C GLU A 131 -10.90 24.26 8.30
N MET A 132 -10.51 23.71 7.15
CA MET A 132 -10.56 22.27 6.91
C MET A 132 -9.55 21.54 7.79
N VAL A 133 -10.05 20.69 8.68
CA VAL A 133 -9.21 19.85 9.54
C VAL A 133 -9.29 18.40 9.09
N ILE A 134 -8.13 17.79 8.84
CA ILE A 134 -8.01 16.39 8.43
C ILE A 134 -7.08 15.69 9.42
N TRP A 135 -7.57 14.67 10.13
CA TRP A 135 -6.80 13.96 11.17
C TRP A 135 -6.20 14.89 12.24
N GLY A 136 -6.94 15.94 12.62
CA GLY A 136 -6.49 16.96 13.58
C GLY A 136 -5.42 17.93 13.05
N LEU A 137 -5.22 18.00 11.74
CA LEU A 137 -4.22 18.85 11.09
C LEU A 137 -4.89 19.82 10.10
N THR A 138 -4.41 21.06 10.06
CA THR A 138 -4.76 22.02 9.00
C THR A 138 -4.20 21.54 7.65
N PRO A 139 -4.65 22.07 6.49
CA PRO A 139 -4.19 21.59 5.19
C PRO A 139 -2.67 21.71 5.00
N ALA A 140 -2.06 22.80 5.48
CA ALA A 140 -0.61 23.02 5.45
C ALA A 140 0.16 21.98 6.29
N ARG A 141 -0.33 21.65 7.50
CA ARG A 141 0.25 20.58 8.32
C ARG A 141 0.06 19.21 7.69
N PHE A 142 -1.15 18.94 7.20
CA PHE A 142 -1.51 17.66 6.58
C PHE A 142 -0.67 17.38 5.32
N MET A 143 -0.17 18.40 4.62
CA MET A 143 0.74 18.26 3.47
C MET A 143 1.96 17.38 3.73
N ALA A 144 2.43 17.24 4.99
CA ALA A 144 3.50 16.31 5.35
C ALA A 144 3.17 14.87 4.96
N VAL A 145 1.91 14.47 5.15
CA VAL A 145 1.41 13.11 4.92
C VAL A 145 1.63 12.69 3.46
N PRO A 146 1.05 13.35 2.44
CA PRO A 146 1.26 12.95 1.05
C PRO A 146 2.70 13.13 0.58
N LEU A 147 3.39 14.23 0.93
CA LEU A 147 4.74 14.49 0.40
C LEU A 147 5.75 13.44 0.86
N ILE A 148 5.76 13.12 2.15
CA ILE A 148 6.72 12.16 2.70
C ILE A 148 6.31 10.73 2.33
N SER A 149 5.00 10.41 2.28
CA SER A 149 4.54 9.09 1.82
C SER A 149 4.95 8.79 0.38
N VAL A 150 4.85 9.78 -0.51
CA VAL A 150 5.28 9.66 -1.90
C VAL A 150 6.81 9.56 -2.03
N ALA A 151 7.55 10.27 -1.18
CA ALA A 151 9.01 10.12 -1.12
C ALA A 151 9.41 8.70 -0.67
N ILE A 152 8.79 8.16 0.39
CA ILE A 152 9.01 6.79 0.85
C ILE A 152 8.66 5.79 -0.24
N PHE A 153 7.52 5.96 -0.92
CA PHE A 153 7.14 5.17 -2.08
C PHE A 153 8.23 5.17 -3.16
N GLY A 154 8.70 6.35 -3.57
CA GLY A 154 9.75 6.50 -4.59
C GLY A 154 11.04 5.79 -4.18
N VAL A 155 11.49 5.94 -2.93
CA VAL A 155 12.66 5.25 -2.39
C VAL A 155 12.48 3.74 -2.40
N CYS A 156 11.34 3.23 -1.94
CA CYS A 156 11.03 1.80 -1.96
C CYS A 156 11.03 1.24 -3.39
N VAL A 157 10.40 1.94 -4.34
CA VAL A 157 10.40 1.50 -5.74
C VAL A 157 11.81 1.52 -6.33
N ALA A 158 12.58 2.58 -6.10
CA ALA A 158 13.97 2.68 -6.56
C ALA A 158 14.84 1.54 -6.00
N VAL A 159 14.74 1.26 -4.70
CA VAL A 159 15.44 0.13 -4.06
C VAL A 159 15.01 -1.19 -4.69
N GLY A 160 13.71 -1.41 -4.88
CA GLY A 160 13.21 -2.65 -5.48
C GLY A 160 13.66 -2.84 -6.92
N VAL A 161 13.70 -1.79 -7.75
CA VAL A 161 14.19 -1.83 -9.13
C VAL A 161 15.71 -2.03 -9.17
N TRP A 162 16.46 -1.36 -8.30
CA TRP A 162 17.91 -1.50 -8.20
C TRP A 162 18.31 -2.91 -7.75
N LYS A 163 17.64 -3.43 -6.72
CA LYS A 163 17.87 -4.77 -6.17
C LYS A 163 17.00 -5.85 -6.84
N ARG A 164 16.54 -5.65 -8.09
CA ARG A 164 15.72 -6.63 -8.85
C ARG A 164 16.33 -8.03 -8.99
N ARG A 165 17.65 -8.16 -8.84
CA ARG A 165 18.37 -9.46 -8.85
C ARG A 165 18.35 -10.18 -7.50
N LYS A 166 17.83 -9.55 -6.43
CA LYS A 166 17.61 -10.12 -5.10
C LYS A 166 16.10 -10.17 -4.84
N PRO A 167 15.42 -11.30 -5.15
CA PRO A 167 13.96 -11.35 -5.18
C PRO A 167 13.29 -11.01 -3.85
N ASP A 168 13.91 -11.38 -2.74
CA ASP A 168 13.49 -11.08 -1.37
C ASP A 168 13.46 -9.58 -1.08
N VAL A 169 14.51 -8.85 -1.46
CA VAL A 169 14.56 -7.38 -1.32
C VAL A 169 13.60 -6.70 -2.28
N HIS A 170 13.56 -7.15 -3.55
CA HIS A 170 12.69 -6.58 -4.58
C HIS A 170 11.21 -6.61 -4.16
N ARG A 171 10.69 -7.79 -3.80
CA ARG A 171 9.27 -7.96 -3.45
C ARG A 171 8.90 -7.26 -2.14
N ALA A 172 9.81 -7.26 -1.16
CA ALA A 172 9.62 -6.55 0.09
C ALA A 172 9.50 -5.04 -0.17
N ALA A 173 10.40 -4.48 -0.97
CA ALA A 173 10.38 -3.06 -1.31
C ALA A 173 9.12 -2.65 -2.10
N MET A 174 8.66 -3.47 -3.05
CA MET A 174 7.41 -3.20 -3.77
C MET A 174 6.18 -3.19 -2.84
N LEU A 175 6.10 -4.14 -1.90
CA LEU A 175 5.02 -4.20 -0.91
C LEU A 175 5.07 -2.99 0.04
N LEU A 176 6.26 -2.65 0.56
CA LEU A 176 6.44 -1.53 1.48
C LEU A 176 6.13 -0.18 0.82
N GLY A 177 6.54 0.04 -0.43
CA GLY A 177 6.18 1.25 -1.17
C GLY A 177 4.67 1.37 -1.36
N THR A 178 3.99 0.26 -1.64
CA THR A 178 2.53 0.24 -1.78
C THR A 178 1.83 0.48 -0.44
N LEU A 179 2.32 -0.12 0.65
CA LEU A 179 1.83 0.14 2.01
C LEU A 179 2.03 1.62 2.42
N ALA A 180 3.11 2.26 1.98
CA ALA A 180 3.36 3.68 2.29
C ALA A 180 2.31 4.63 1.70
N THR A 181 1.60 4.23 0.64
CA THR A 181 0.63 5.10 -0.07
C THR A 181 -0.82 4.65 0.09
N ILE A 182 -1.07 3.38 0.42
CA ILE A 182 -2.44 2.85 0.53
C ILE A 182 -3.24 3.44 1.70
N SER A 183 -2.60 4.13 2.65
CA SER A 183 -3.30 4.86 3.71
C SER A 183 -4.35 5.82 3.15
N ALA A 184 -4.11 6.42 1.97
CA ALA A 184 -5.11 7.22 1.30
C ALA A 184 -6.40 6.44 0.98
N ALA A 185 -6.30 5.19 0.53
CA ALA A 185 -7.50 4.37 0.31
C ALA A 185 -8.14 3.96 1.63
N VAL A 186 -7.35 3.39 2.54
CA VAL A 186 -7.85 2.82 3.79
C VAL A 186 -8.51 3.87 4.68
N SER A 187 -7.95 5.08 4.74
CA SER A 187 -8.48 6.19 5.54
C SER A 187 -9.84 6.72 5.05
N ARG A 188 -10.29 6.30 3.86
CA ARG A 188 -11.59 6.68 3.26
C ARG A 188 -12.66 5.60 3.45
N ILE A 189 -12.34 4.53 4.19
CA ILE A 189 -13.29 3.47 4.55
C ILE A 189 -13.81 3.79 5.96
N ASP A 190 -15.01 4.36 6.06
CA ASP A 190 -15.60 4.82 7.33
C ASP A 190 -15.67 3.71 8.38
N ALA A 191 -16.08 2.51 7.96
CA ALA A 191 -16.13 1.33 8.83
C ALA A 191 -14.78 0.96 9.48
N ILE A 192 -13.66 1.31 8.85
CA ILE A 192 -12.31 1.07 9.39
C ILE A 192 -11.87 2.26 10.24
N SER A 193 -12.04 3.49 9.75
CA SER A 193 -11.59 4.69 10.46
C SER A 193 -12.32 4.89 11.79
N HIS A 194 -13.64 4.63 11.82
CA HIS A 194 -14.46 4.74 13.03
C HIS A 194 -14.01 3.80 14.16
N LEU A 195 -13.24 2.74 13.88
CA LEU A 195 -12.71 1.86 14.92
C LEU A 195 -11.66 2.51 15.82
N TYR A 196 -11.05 3.62 15.38
CA TYR A 196 -9.96 4.25 16.13
C TYR A 196 -10.01 5.79 16.15
N THR A 197 -10.96 6.42 15.44
CA THR A 197 -11.25 7.85 15.61
C THR A 197 -11.56 8.15 17.09
N GLY A 198 -11.02 9.26 17.62
CA GLY A 198 -11.10 9.68 19.01
C GLY A 198 -10.07 9.02 19.94
N THR A 199 -9.31 8.03 19.47
CA THR A 199 -8.37 7.27 20.31
C THR A 199 -6.94 7.82 20.26
N VAL A 200 -6.07 7.33 21.14
CA VAL A 200 -4.62 7.61 21.09
C VAL A 200 -4.01 7.21 19.74
N TRP A 201 -4.55 6.19 19.08
CA TRP A 201 -4.02 5.69 17.81
C TRP A 201 -4.26 6.65 16.66
N GLU A 202 -5.40 7.35 16.65
CA GLU A 202 -5.62 8.48 15.75
C GLU A 202 -4.55 9.56 15.97
N ARG A 203 -4.31 9.92 17.24
CA ARG A 203 -3.35 10.98 17.56
C ARG A 203 -1.91 10.61 17.17
N VAL A 204 -1.52 9.34 17.29
CA VAL A 204 -0.13 8.91 17.06
C VAL A 204 0.13 8.61 15.58
N PHE A 205 -0.80 7.96 14.90
CA PHE A 205 -0.60 7.46 13.53
C PHE A 205 -1.55 8.07 12.49
N GLY A 206 -2.62 8.76 12.91
CA GLY A 206 -3.61 9.36 12.02
C GLY A 206 -4.06 8.41 10.91
N PRO A 207 -3.93 8.78 9.62
CA PRO A 207 -4.37 7.94 8.51
C PRO A 207 -3.60 6.62 8.35
N PHE A 208 -2.45 6.47 9.00
CA PHE A 208 -1.59 5.30 8.83
C PHE A 208 -1.97 4.12 9.72
N PHE A 209 -2.72 4.32 10.81
CA PHE A 209 -2.89 3.29 11.84
C PHE A 209 -3.45 1.97 11.28
N ALA A 210 -4.59 2.04 10.59
CA ALA A 210 -5.21 0.86 9.99
C ALA A 210 -4.31 0.20 8.92
N THR A 211 -3.60 0.99 8.11
CA THR A 211 -2.65 0.48 7.13
C THR A 211 -1.48 -0.25 7.78
N LEU A 212 -0.98 0.24 8.92
CA LEU A 212 0.07 -0.43 9.68
C LEU A 212 -0.45 -1.75 10.29
N LEU A 213 -1.70 -1.81 10.77
CA LEU A 213 -2.28 -3.07 11.23
C LEU A 213 -2.39 -4.11 10.10
N ILE A 214 -2.85 -3.68 8.92
CA ILE A 214 -2.91 -4.53 7.72
C ILE A 214 -1.50 -4.98 7.30
N GLY A 215 -0.54 -4.06 7.29
CA GLY A 215 0.86 -4.36 7.00
C GLY A 215 1.46 -5.36 7.98
N ALA A 216 1.25 -5.18 9.28
CA ALA A 216 1.70 -6.08 10.33
C ALA A 216 1.10 -7.48 10.15
N ALA A 217 -0.19 -7.58 9.83
CA ALA A 217 -0.84 -8.85 9.54
C ALA A 217 -0.20 -9.54 8.32
N LEU A 218 0.06 -8.81 7.23
CA LEU A 218 0.73 -9.36 6.04
C LEU A 218 2.16 -9.83 6.34
N VAL A 219 2.92 -9.07 7.13
CA VAL A 219 4.27 -9.44 7.56
C VAL A 219 4.25 -10.69 8.44
N ALA A 220 3.32 -10.77 9.39
CA ALA A 220 3.15 -11.92 10.26
C ALA A 220 2.78 -13.18 9.46
N VAL A 221 1.78 -13.09 8.58
CA VAL A 221 1.38 -14.17 7.67
C VAL A 221 2.57 -14.59 6.79
N ARG A 222 3.35 -13.64 6.25
CA ARG A 222 4.54 -13.95 5.44
C ARG A 222 5.55 -14.77 6.24
N CYS A 223 5.87 -14.36 7.47
CA CYS A 223 6.86 -15.03 8.31
C CYS A 223 6.40 -16.43 8.71
N VAL A 224 5.11 -16.59 9.04
CA VAL A 224 4.50 -17.89 9.35
C VAL A 224 4.55 -18.83 8.14
N LEU A 225 4.12 -18.36 6.96
CA LEU A 225 4.15 -19.16 5.73
C LEU A 225 5.57 -19.52 5.27
N ALA A 226 6.52 -18.60 5.43
CA ALA A 226 7.93 -18.82 5.12
C ALA A 226 8.64 -19.71 6.15
N ARG A 227 8.06 -19.88 7.35
CA ARG A 227 8.73 -20.43 8.54
C ARG A 227 10.09 -19.80 8.81
N ASN A 228 10.24 -18.53 8.43
CA ASN A 228 11.48 -17.76 8.53
C ASN A 228 11.16 -16.26 8.55
N ILE A 229 12.03 -15.49 9.19
CA ILE A 229 11.96 -14.03 9.22
C ILE A 229 12.52 -13.48 7.91
N GLU A 230 11.65 -12.88 7.09
CA GLU A 230 12.09 -12.13 5.90
C GLU A 230 12.66 -10.78 6.33
N ARG A 231 13.94 -10.77 6.71
CA ARG A 231 14.62 -9.57 7.23
C ARG A 231 14.34 -8.29 6.43
N PRO A 232 14.42 -8.27 5.07
CA PRO A 232 14.14 -7.05 4.31
C PRO A 232 12.72 -6.52 4.53
N LEU A 233 11.73 -7.42 4.64
CA LEU A 233 10.34 -7.05 4.85
C LEU A 233 10.09 -6.58 6.29
N VAL A 234 10.60 -7.31 7.28
CA VAL A 234 10.39 -6.98 8.71
C VAL A 234 11.08 -5.68 9.07
N VAL A 235 12.35 -5.51 8.71
CA VAL A 235 13.11 -4.28 8.97
C VAL A 235 12.50 -3.10 8.22
N GLY A 236 12.15 -3.30 6.94
CA GLY A 236 11.52 -2.25 6.16
C GLY A 236 10.13 -1.87 6.69
N PHE A 237 9.35 -2.81 7.22
CA PHE A 237 8.06 -2.52 7.85
C PHE A 237 8.22 -1.77 9.18
N ALA A 238 9.20 -2.15 10.01
CA ALA A 238 9.54 -1.42 11.22
C ALA A 238 9.96 0.03 10.90
N ALA A 239 10.80 0.21 9.88
CA ALA A 239 11.18 1.54 9.39
C ALA A 239 9.98 2.34 8.87
N LEU A 240 9.06 1.70 8.13
CA LEU A 240 7.84 2.34 7.66
C LEU A 240 6.94 2.78 8.83
N SER A 241 6.80 1.95 9.86
CA SER A 241 6.00 2.29 11.06
C SER A 241 6.60 3.48 11.82
N ALA A 242 7.93 3.48 12.00
CA ALA A 242 8.65 4.60 12.61
C ALA A 242 8.52 5.88 11.77
N ALA A 243 8.62 5.76 10.43
CA ALA A 243 8.43 6.88 9.53
C ALA A 243 7.00 7.42 9.57
N SER A 244 5.97 6.56 9.61
CA SER A 244 4.56 6.99 9.74
C SER A 244 4.32 7.79 11.01
N TRP A 245 4.86 7.34 12.15
CA TRP A 245 4.84 8.13 13.39
C TRP A 245 5.59 9.46 13.23
N GLY A 246 6.80 9.42 12.66
CA GLY A 246 7.64 10.59 12.42
C GLY A 246 6.98 11.64 11.53
N ILE A 247 6.20 11.23 10.53
CA ILE A 247 5.40 12.14 9.67
C ILE A 247 4.40 12.93 10.52
N LEU A 248 3.65 12.26 11.40
CA LEU A 248 2.64 12.92 12.25
C LEU A 248 3.31 13.83 13.30
N ALA A 249 4.43 13.40 13.86
CA ALA A 249 5.22 14.22 14.77
C ALA A 249 5.74 15.49 14.08
N LEU A 250 6.34 15.34 12.90
CA LEU A 250 6.87 16.45 12.10
C LEU A 250 5.76 17.44 11.69
N ALA A 251 4.61 16.94 11.22
CA ALA A 251 3.48 17.76 10.79
C ALA A 251 2.97 18.72 11.89
N ARG A 252 3.20 18.38 13.16
CA ARG A 252 2.80 19.18 14.33
C ARG A 252 3.85 20.20 14.78
N THR A 253 5.03 20.21 14.17
CA THR A 253 6.07 21.20 14.49
C THR A 253 5.83 22.55 13.80
N ASP A 254 6.43 23.61 14.34
CA ASP A 254 6.41 24.93 13.70
C ASP A 254 7.38 25.01 12.52
N ALA A 255 8.46 24.23 12.54
CA ALA A 255 9.39 24.08 11.43
C ALA A 255 8.68 23.57 10.16
N TRP A 256 7.82 22.54 10.30
CA TRP A 256 7.00 22.08 9.19
C TRP A 256 6.01 23.15 8.74
N MET A 257 5.40 23.89 9.66
CA MET A 257 4.50 24.97 9.30
C MET A 257 5.17 26.06 8.48
N ALA A 258 6.36 26.51 8.89
CA ALA A 258 7.13 27.52 8.15
C ALA A 258 7.47 27.04 6.73
N PHE A 259 7.89 25.77 6.59
CA PHE A 259 8.10 25.15 5.28
C PHE A 259 6.81 25.08 4.45
N ALA A 260 5.71 24.65 5.08
CA ALA A 260 4.44 24.48 4.41
C ALA A 260 3.85 25.81 3.94
N THR A 261 4.04 26.90 4.67
CA THR A 261 3.65 28.24 4.24
C THR A 261 4.53 28.78 3.13
N LEU A 262 5.83 28.46 3.11
CA LEU A 262 6.74 28.88 2.04
C LEU A 262 6.41 28.19 0.71
N VAL A 263 6.14 26.89 0.74
CA VAL A 263 5.84 26.09 -0.45
C VAL A 263 4.36 26.17 -0.84
N GLY A 264 3.49 26.38 0.14
CA GLY A 264 2.05 26.46 -0.03
C GLY A 264 1.53 27.87 -0.29
N GLY A 265 2.24 28.92 0.11
CA GLY A 265 1.99 30.30 -0.35
C GLY A 265 2.16 30.43 -1.85
#